data_AF-A0A3B8XZF6-F1
#
_entry.id   AF-A0A3B8XZF6-F1
#
_cell.length_a   1.000
_cell.length_b   1.000
_cell.length_c   1.000
_cell.angle_alpha   90.00
_cell.angle_beta   90.00
_cell.angle_gamma   90.00
#
_symmetry.space_group_name_H-M   'P 1'
#
loop_
_entity.id
_entity.type
_entity.pdbx_description
1 polymer ?
#
loop_
_entity_poly.entity_id
_entity_poly.type
_entity_poly.pdbx_seq_one_letter_code
_entity_poly.pdbx_strand_id
1 'polypeptide(L)'
;VFELPSVRTEILRGDRYSACLLTTITPIDENECEAFQSIYWTIPWMGIFKPLLSFLTRQFLAQDRDVVIQQQEGLIYNPALMLIDDADTQAKWYFRLKQEYQKSLEENRPFQNPVEPRILRWRS
;
A
#
# COMPACT_ATOMS: atom_id res chain seq x y z
N VAL A 1 -8.84 0.21 -0.84
CA VAL A 1 -8.71 0.31 -2.30
C VAL A 1 -7.24 0.53 -2.60
N PHE A 2 -6.69 -0.24 -3.54
CA PHE A 2 -5.34 -0.04 -4.06
C PHE A 2 -5.46 0.38 -5.52
N GLU A 3 -4.79 1.46 -5.88
CA GLU A 3 -4.82 2.05 -7.21
C GLU A 3 -3.39 2.29 -7.69
N LEU A 4 -3.17 2.07 -8.98
CA LEU A 4 -1.92 2.43 -9.62
C LEU A 4 -1.80 3.97 -9.70
N PRO A 5 -0.59 4.54 -9.59
CA PRO A 5 0.70 3.84 -9.58
C PRO A 5 1.20 3.39 -8.21
N SER A 6 0.66 3.90 -7.10
CA SER A 6 1.07 3.60 -5.70
C SER A 6 0.13 4.26 -4.66
N VAL A 7 -1.19 4.19 -4.85
CA VAL A 7 -2.17 4.79 -3.93
C VAL A 7 -2.93 3.71 -3.17
N ARG A 8 -3.00 3.86 -1.85
CA ARG A 8 -3.81 3.01 -0.97
C ARG A 8 -4.76 3.87 -0.15
N THR A 9 -6.05 3.61 -0.30
CA THR A 9 -7.11 4.23 0.50
C THR A 9 -7.80 3.17 1.34
N GLU A 10 -7.67 3.24 2.66
CA GLU A 10 -8.28 2.32 3.61
C GLU A 10 -9.43 3.00 4.32
N ILE A 11 -10.64 2.45 4.21
CA ILE A 11 -11.82 3.02 4.82
C ILE A 11 -12.28 2.07 5.92
N LEU A 12 -12.18 2.52 7.17
CA LEU A 12 -12.74 1.85 8.32
C LEU A 12 -14.12 2.44 8.59
N ARG A 13 -15.16 1.61 8.55
CA ARG A 13 -16.54 2.00 8.83
C ARG A 13 -17.02 1.24 10.05
N GLY A 14 -17.33 1.96 11.12
CA GLY A 14 -18.15 1.45 12.22
C GLY A 14 -19.58 1.95 12.11
N ASP A 15 -20.41 1.58 13.08
CA ASP A 15 -21.85 1.92 13.06
C ASP A 15 -22.12 3.42 13.15
N ARG A 16 -21.24 4.15 13.84
CA ARG A 16 -21.41 5.59 14.13
C ARG A 16 -20.32 6.48 13.54
N TYR A 17 -19.10 5.96 13.43
CA TYR A 17 -17.94 6.72 13.02
C TYR A 17 -17.18 6.01 11.91
N SER A 18 -16.41 6.78 11.16
CA SER A 18 -15.56 6.27 10.09
C SER A 18 -14.18 6.90 10.18
N ALA A 19 -13.20 6.18 9.67
CA ALA A 19 -11.85 6.68 9.44
C ALA A 19 -11.41 6.33 8.02
N CYS A 20 -10.54 7.18 7.47
CA CYS A 20 -9.92 6.99 6.18
C CYS A 20 -8.41 7.16 6.35
N LEU A 21 -7.64 6.15 5.92
CA LEU A 21 -6.20 6.22 5.77
C LEU A 21 -5.87 6.34 4.30
N LEU A 22 -5.16 7.39 3.92
CA LEU A 22 -4.58 7.55 2.60
C LEU A 22 -3.07 7.39 2.72
N THR A 23 -2.52 6.43 1.98
CA THR A 23 -1.07 6.24 1.84
C THR A 23 -0.71 6.33 0.36
N THR A 24 0.27 7.16 0.03
CA THR A 24 0.79 7.30 -1.33
C THR A 24 2.30 7.19 -1.29
N ILE A 25 2.89 6.48 -2.26
CA ILE A 25 4.34 6.42 -2.46
C ILE A 25 4.65 7.07 -3.79
N THR A 26 5.27 8.25 -3.74
CA THR A 26 5.60 9.04 -4.93
C THR A 26 7.08 8.85 -5.26
N PRO A 27 7.43 8.34 -6.44
CA PRO A 27 8.83 8.30 -6.85
C PRO A 27 9.36 9.74 -7.02
N ILE A 28 10.49 10.04 -6.40
CA ILE A 28 11.23 11.29 -6.62
C ILE A 28 12.22 11.07 -7.78
N ASP A 29 12.97 9.98 -7.70
CA ASP A 29 13.88 9.50 -8.75
C ASP A 29 13.94 7.96 -8.78
N GLU A 30 14.98 7.39 -9.39
CA GLU A 30 15.17 5.94 -9.53
C GLU A 30 15.45 5.22 -8.21
N ASN A 31 16.00 5.92 -7.21
CA ASN A 31 16.44 5.36 -5.94
C ASN A 31 15.68 5.93 -4.73
N GLU A 32 15.00 7.07 -4.90
CA GLU A 32 14.30 7.78 -3.83
C GLU A 32 12.80 7.86 -4.07
N CYS A 33 12.02 7.63 -3.01
CA CYS A 33 10.59 7.83 -3.01
C CYS A 33 10.13 8.53 -1.73
N GLU A 34 9.06 9.30 -1.85
CA GLU A 34 8.38 9.94 -0.73
C GLU A 34 7.16 9.13 -0.33
N ALA A 35 7.15 8.64 0.91
CA ALA A 35 5.97 8.04 1.52
C ALA A 35 5.14 9.12 2.23
N PHE A 36 3.94 9.37 1.73
CA PHE A 36 2.98 10.28 2.35
C PHE A 36 1.82 9.49 2.95
N GLN A 37 1.48 9.81 4.20
CA GLN A 37 0.35 9.21 4.90
C GLN A 37 -0.53 10.29 5.51
N SER A 38 -1.84 10.17 5.31
CA SER A 38 -2.85 11.06 5.87
C SER A 38 -3.97 10.24 6.49
N ILE A 39 -4.49 10.74 7.62
CA ILE A 39 -5.54 10.10 8.39
C ILE A 39 -6.66 11.11 8.57
N TYR A 40 -7.87 10.71 8.18
CA TYR A 40 -9.11 11.42 8.43
C TYR A 40 -10.03 10.57 9.31
N TRP A 41 -10.80 11.20 10.20
CA TRP A 41 -11.79 10.51 11.03
C TRP A 41 -12.99 11.41 11.33
N THR A 42 -14.14 10.79 11.64
CA THR A 42 -15.37 11.50 12.01
C THR A 42 -15.59 11.60 13.52
N ILE A 43 -14.71 11.05 14.35
CA ILE A 43 -14.80 11.06 15.83
C ILE A 43 -14.46 12.47 16.38
N PRO A 44 -15.42 13.22 16.95
CA PRO A 44 -15.21 14.63 17.27
C PRO A 44 -14.15 14.90 18.35
N TRP A 45 -14.06 14.04 19.37
CA TRP A 45 -13.16 14.22 20.51
C TRP A 45 -11.75 13.67 20.28
N MET A 46 -11.53 12.92 19.20
CA MET A 46 -10.24 12.29 18.90
C MET A 46 -9.14 13.34 18.61
N GLY A 47 -9.53 14.58 18.32
CA GLY A 47 -8.62 15.72 18.21
C GLY A 47 -7.72 15.94 19.43
N ILE A 48 -8.18 15.57 20.64
CA ILE A 48 -7.41 15.71 21.88
C ILE A 48 -6.18 14.78 21.88
N PHE A 49 -6.28 13.61 21.23
CA PHE A 49 -5.22 12.62 21.16
C PHE A 49 -4.26 12.83 19.98
N LYS A 50 -4.44 13.89 19.18
CA LYS A 50 -3.55 14.22 18.06
C LYS A 50 -2.04 14.19 18.38
N PRO A 51 -1.52 14.78 19.49
CA PRO A 51 -0.09 14.76 19.76
C PRO A 51 0.43 13.33 20.00
N LEU A 52 -0.32 12.52 20.75
CA LEU A 52 0.01 11.12 20.99
C LEU A 52 -0.04 10.31 19.70
N LEU A 53 -1.10 10.47 18.90
CA LEU A 53 -1.25 9.78 17.63
C LEU A 53 -0.14 10.15 16.64
N SER A 54 0.24 11.44 16.59
CA SER A 54 1.37 11.91 15.78
C SER A 54 2.68 11.24 16.18
N PHE A 55 2.95 11.12 17.48
CA PHE A 55 4.12 10.41 17.98
C PHE A 55 4.11 8.93 17.57
N LEU A 56 3.00 8.22 17.81
CA LEU A 56 2.87 6.81 17.46
C LEU A 56 2.98 6.56 15.95
N THR A 57 2.35 7.42 15.15
CA THR A 57 2.41 7.33 13.67
C THR A 57 3.83 7.51 13.17
N ARG A 58 4.60 8.46 13.74
CA ARG A 58 6.01 8.65 13.38
C ARG A 58 6.87 7.44 13.72
N GLN A 59 6.66 6.82 14.87
CA GLN A 59 7.39 5.61 15.25
C GLN A 59 7.04 4.43 14.35
N PHE A 60 5.76 4.25 14.06
CA PHE A 60 5.28 3.20 13.15
C PHE A 60 5.88 3.36 11.74
N LEU A 61 5.82 4.58 11.17
CA LEU A 61 6.42 4.87 9.86
C LEU A 61 7.95 4.69 9.84
N ALA A 62 8.64 4.98 10.95
CA ALA A 62 10.07 4.73 11.06
C ALA A 62 10.39 3.23 10.98
N GLN A 63 9.61 2.40 11.68
CA GLN A 63 9.77 0.94 11.62
C GLN A 63 9.53 0.40 10.20
N ASP A 64 8.44 0.84 9.55
CA ASP A 64 8.13 0.44 8.18
C ASP A 64 9.25 0.84 7.20
N ARG A 65 9.79 2.06 7.35
CA ARG A 65 10.93 2.53 6.54
C ARG A 65 12.16 1.64 6.74
N ASP A 66 12.51 1.34 7.99
CA ASP A 66 13.69 0.55 8.30
C ASP A 66 13.59 -0.88 7.73
N VAL A 67 12.38 -1.47 7.73
CA VAL A 67 12.11 -2.75 7.05
C VAL A 67 12.32 -2.65 5.54
N VAL A 68 11.86 -1.58 4.90
CA VAL A 68 12.06 -1.37 3.45
C VAL A 68 13.55 -1.24 3.11
N ILE A 69 14.31 -0.52 3.92
CA ILE A 69 15.78 -0.40 3.75
C ILE A 69 16.44 -1.78 3.85
N GLN A 70 16.09 -2.57 4.87
CA GLN A 70 16.62 -3.93 5.03
C GLN A 70 16.26 -4.85 3.85
N GLN A 71 15.05 -4.72 3.29
CA GLN A 71 14.66 -5.44 2.08
C GLN A 71 15.52 -5.02 0.87
N GLN A 72 15.77 -3.72 0.70
CA GLN A 72 16.63 -3.21 -0.37
C GLN A 72 18.06 -3.75 -0.27
N GLU A 73 18.64 -3.75 0.94
CA GLU A 73 19.96 -4.35 1.20
C GLU A 73 19.98 -5.85 0.88
N GLY A 74 18.92 -6.58 1.24
CA GLY A 74 18.77 -8.00 0.93
C GLY A 74 18.66 -8.30 -0.57
N LEU A 75 18.01 -7.42 -1.35
CA LEU A 75 17.84 -7.58 -2.80
C LEU A 75 19.18 -7.56 -3.56
N ILE A 76 20.23 -6.94 -3.02
CA ILE A 76 21.58 -6.93 -3.61
C ILE A 76 22.11 -8.35 -3.82
N TYR A 77 21.69 -9.31 -2.98
CA TYR A 77 22.09 -10.72 -3.07
C TYR A 77 21.24 -11.54 -4.04
N ASN A 78 20.31 -10.92 -4.76
CA ASN A 78 19.39 -11.55 -5.72
C ASN A 78 18.69 -12.82 -5.18
N PRO A 79 18.06 -12.76 -3.98
CA PRO A 79 17.35 -13.90 -3.43
C PRO A 79 16.13 -14.25 -4.31
N ALA A 80 15.75 -15.53 -4.33
CA ALA A 80 14.47 -15.91 -4.92
C ALA A 80 13.33 -15.30 -4.10
N LEU A 81 12.68 -14.26 -4.65
CA LEU A 81 11.52 -13.62 -4.02
C LEU A 81 10.35 -14.60 -4.01
N MET A 82 10.08 -15.19 -2.84
CA MET A 82 8.99 -16.13 -2.66
C MET A 82 7.80 -15.42 -2.04
N LEU A 83 6.74 -15.24 -2.84
CA LEU A 83 5.45 -14.79 -2.36
C LEU A 83 4.59 -16.02 -2.04
N ILE A 84 4.16 -16.15 -0.79
CA ILE A 84 3.38 -17.28 -0.29
C ILE A 84 1.92 -17.10 -0.74
N ASP A 85 1.32 -18.17 -1.26
CA ASP A 85 -0.10 -18.15 -1.61
C ASP A 85 -0.98 -17.88 -0.39
N ASP A 86 -2.15 -17.28 -0.62
CA ASP A 86 -3.04 -16.68 0.38
C ASP A 86 -2.49 -15.40 1.03
N ALA A 87 -1.37 -15.46 1.74
CA ALA A 87 -0.81 -14.31 2.46
C ALA A 87 -0.43 -13.13 1.54
N ASP A 88 0.22 -13.43 0.41
CA ASP A 88 0.73 -12.41 -0.51
C ASP A 88 -0.13 -12.22 -1.76
N THR A 89 -1.36 -12.74 -1.74
CA THR A 89 -2.26 -12.71 -2.90
C THR A 89 -2.49 -11.29 -3.41
N GLN A 90 -2.69 -10.33 -2.50
CA GLN A 90 -2.90 -8.93 -2.86
C GLN A 90 -1.64 -8.30 -3.51
N ALA A 91 -0.45 -8.62 -2.99
CA ALA A 91 0.82 -8.17 -3.57
C ALA A 91 1.02 -8.76 -4.98
N LYS A 92 0.76 -10.06 -5.17
CA LYS A 92 0.80 -10.71 -6.49
C LYS A 92 -0.14 -10.03 -7.49
N TRP A 93 -1.36 -9.69 -7.08
CA TRP A 93 -2.29 -8.96 -7.94
C TRP A 93 -1.80 -7.58 -8.31
N TYR A 94 -1.25 -6.84 -7.34
CA TYR A 94 -0.70 -5.52 -7.58
C TYR A 94 0.46 -5.55 -8.60
N PHE A 95 1.40 -6.49 -8.45
CA PHE A 95 2.50 -6.65 -9.41
C PHE A 95 2.00 -6.97 -10.82
N ARG A 96 1.00 -7.85 -10.96
CA ARG A 96 0.39 -8.16 -12.27
C ARG A 96 -0.28 -6.93 -12.88
N LEU A 97 -1.04 -6.18 -12.09
CA LEU A 97 -1.69 -4.94 -12.54
C LEU A 97 -0.65 -3.92 -13.02
N LYS A 98 0.43 -3.70 -12.25
CA LYS A 98 1.51 -2.77 -12.60
C LYS A 98 2.22 -3.18 -13.89
N GLN A 99 2.56 -4.47 -14.03
CA GLN A 99 3.22 -5.00 -15.22
C GLN A 99 2.35 -4.83 -16.47
N GLU A 100 1.06 -5.17 -16.36
CA GLU A 100 0.10 -5.05 -17.46
C GLU A 100 -0.17 -3.60 -17.84
N TYR A 101 -0.20 -2.69 -16.86
CA TYR A 101 -0.28 -1.26 -17.12
C TYR A 101 0.92 -0.76 -17.93
N GLN A 102 2.16 -1.08 -17.52
CA GLN A 102 3.37 -0.74 -18.29
C GLN A 102 3.31 -1.30 -19.71
N LYS A 103 3.00 -2.59 -19.85
CA LYS A 103 2.90 -3.24 -21.16
C LYS A 103 1.84 -2.60 -22.06
N SER A 104 0.68 -2.23 -21.52
CA SER A 104 -0.38 -1.57 -22.29
C SER A 104 0.06 -0.22 -22.86
N LEU A 105 0.88 0.53 -22.10
CA LEU A 105 1.46 1.80 -22.55
C LEU A 105 2.52 1.58 -23.63
N GLU A 106 3.44 0.63 -23.43
CA GLU A 106 4.48 0.27 -24.40
C GLU A 106 3.91 -0.17 -25.74
N GLU A 107 2.86 -1.01 -25.71
CA GLU A 107 2.20 -1.56 -26.89
C GLU A 107 1.12 -0.63 -27.48
N ASN A 108 0.87 0.55 -26.88
CA ASN A 108 -0.20 1.48 -27.26
C ASN A 108 -1.58 0.81 -27.41
N ARG A 109 -1.91 -0.08 -26.48
CA ARG A 109 -3.19 -0.80 -26.46
C ARG A 109 -4.01 -0.46 -25.22
N PRO A 110 -5.34 -0.69 -25.24
CA PRO A 110 -6.15 -0.60 -24.04
C PRO A 110 -5.63 -1.55 -22.93
N PHE A 111 -5.66 -1.06 -21.70
CA PHE A 111 -5.39 -1.87 -20.51
C PHE A 111 -6.40 -3.01 -20.38
N GLN A 112 -5.92 -4.23 -20.13
CA GLN A 112 -6.76 -5.38 -19.87
C GLN A 112 -6.49 -5.86 -18.44
N ASN A 113 -7.51 -5.91 -17.59
CA ASN A 113 -7.31 -6.30 -16.20
C ASN A 113 -6.85 -7.78 -16.12
N PRO A 114 -5.62 -8.07 -15.64
CA PRO A 114 -5.09 -9.43 -15.57
C PRO A 114 -5.58 -10.20 -14.32
N VAL A 115 -6.39 -9.57 -13.47
CA VAL A 115 -6.92 -10.16 -12.24
C VAL A 115 -8.37 -10.60 -12.46
N GLU A 116 -8.58 -11.90 -12.45
CA GLU A 116 -9.91 -12.50 -12.54
C GLU A 116 -10.79 -12.13 -11.34
N PRO A 117 -12.09 -11.85 -11.54
CA PRO A 117 -13.03 -11.63 -10.44
C PRO A 117 -13.05 -12.81 -9.47
N ARG A 118 -12.90 -12.52 -8.17
CA ARG A 118 -12.91 -13.52 -7.11
C ARG A 118 -13.73 -13.06 -5.91
N ILE A 119 -14.46 -14.00 -5.31
CA ILE A 119 -15.15 -13.80 -4.05
C ILE A 119 -14.15 -14.08 -2.92
N LEU A 120 -13.81 -13.05 -2.16
CA LEU A 120 -12.97 -13.18 -0.98
C LEU A 120 -13.80 -13.69 0.20
N ARG A 121 -13.21 -14.58 1.00
CA ARG A 121 -13.78 -15.06 2.26
C ARG A 121 -12.78 -14.82 3.36
N TRP A 122 -13.27 -14.32 4.49
CA TRP A 122 -12.49 -14.23 5.71
C TRP A 122 -12.05 -15.63 6.13
N ARG A 123 -10.75 -15.79 6.33
CA ARG A 123 -10.19 -16.95 7.02
C ARG A 123 -9.81 -16.48 8.41
N SER A 124 -10.55 -16.98 9.40
CA SER A 124 -10.31 -16.76 10.83
C SER A 124 -9.09 -17.52 11.30
#